data_AF-A0A3T1CYP7-F1
#
_entry.id   AF-A0A3T1CYP7-F1
#
_cell.length_a   1.000
_cell.length_b   1.000
_cell.length_c   1.000
_cell.angle_alpha   90.00
_cell.angle_beta   90.00
_cell.angle_gamma   90.00
#
_symmetry.space_group_name_H-M   'P 1'
#
loop_
_entity.id
_entity.type
_entity.pdbx_description
1 polymer ?
#
loop_
_entity_poly.entity_id
_entity_poly.type
_entity_poly.pdbx_seq_one_letter_code
_entity_poly.pdbx_strand_id
1 'polypeptide(L)'
;MGRGEGTDSVKNLKHHSISDHQIEEINVIDSIMTRIVPLQSGGVNRSFRPAKRLTVYMTVLFIVLLASASVYAASEFIQIRNHAGDVKIQSVVLDQEAKITPYEKENSAPKPTYRDQVLELVKSGQVLAYYVRNSGSNPNIQFLHDTNIFTSYNDFKELLLRTSAPIIKEPTNLPDGFKFKYGSVMPILPNEYDDRTSAEHARLLELFQQRASAEQNLNLFVEEAKWSEANISELEYEKDSMNLRIQAMKNMIGMEIAFSSEFTQETMTFGGTEAIFAKASMLGSKSYEAVWYDENQDIHYHVTASGKVDLTEKQFKLIVENLVKG
;
A
#
# COMPACT_ATOMS: atom_id res chain seq x y z
N MET A 1 13.66 4.42 -41.82
CA MET A 1 14.39 3.13 -41.92
C MET A 1 15.03 2.89 -40.57
N GLY A 2 14.85 1.81 -39.81
CA GLY A 2 14.09 0.58 -39.97
C GLY A 2 13.85 -0.03 -38.56
N ARG A 3 12.87 -0.94 -38.48
CA ARG A 3 12.44 -1.71 -37.29
C ARG A 3 13.33 -2.96 -37.08
N GLY A 4 13.26 -3.52 -35.86
CA GLY A 4 13.72 -4.86 -35.47
C GLY A 4 15.03 -4.80 -34.67
N GLU A 5 15.23 -5.50 -33.56
CA GLU A 5 14.82 -6.87 -33.24
C GLU A 5 14.61 -7.04 -31.73
N GLY A 6 13.49 -7.70 -31.38
CA GLY A 6 13.32 -8.36 -30.09
C GLY A 6 12.86 -9.78 -30.39
N THR A 7 13.78 -10.75 -30.36
CA THR A 7 13.46 -12.19 -30.39
C THR A 7 14.67 -13.01 -29.94
N ASP A 8 14.89 -13.14 -28.63
CA ASP A 8 15.80 -14.18 -28.09
C ASP A 8 15.20 -14.99 -26.93
N SER A 9 14.06 -14.57 -26.38
CA SER A 9 13.38 -15.29 -25.29
C SER A 9 12.60 -16.53 -25.74
N VAL A 10 12.24 -16.65 -27.03
CA VAL A 10 11.45 -17.79 -27.55
C VAL A 10 12.35 -18.99 -27.93
N LYS A 11 13.65 -18.78 -28.17
CA LYS A 11 14.57 -19.88 -28.54
C LYS A 11 14.93 -20.80 -27.38
N ASN A 12 14.82 -20.34 -26.14
CA ASN A 12 15.18 -21.14 -24.95
C ASN A 12 14.08 -22.10 -24.46
N LEU A 13 12.84 -21.98 -24.95
CA LEU A 13 11.74 -22.88 -24.55
C LEU A 13 11.73 -24.21 -25.31
N LYS A 14 12.49 -24.35 -26.41
CA LYS A 14 12.54 -25.60 -27.20
C LYS A 14 13.53 -26.65 -26.68
N HIS A 15 14.37 -26.32 -25.70
CA HIS A 15 15.38 -27.28 -25.21
C HIS A 15 14.91 -28.18 -24.05
N HIS A 16 13.68 -28.00 -23.55
CA HIS A 16 13.12 -28.79 -22.44
C HIS A 16 11.81 -29.52 -22.80
N SER A 17 11.41 -29.54 -24.07
CA SER A 17 10.25 -30.32 -24.52
C SER A 17 10.64 -31.79 -24.77
N ILE A 18 9.97 -32.69 -24.05
CA ILE A 18 10.05 -34.14 -24.22
C ILE A 18 9.59 -34.50 -25.64
N SER A 19 10.32 -35.39 -26.31
CA SER A 19 10.02 -35.84 -27.68
C SER A 19 8.68 -36.59 -27.74
N ASP A 20 7.88 -36.34 -28.79
CA ASP A 20 6.55 -36.94 -29.06
C ASP A 20 6.53 -38.49 -29.15
N HIS A 21 7.66 -39.18 -29.01
CA HIS A 21 7.76 -40.64 -29.03
C HIS A 21 7.69 -41.29 -27.64
N GLN A 22 7.38 -40.54 -26.57
CA GLN A 22 7.18 -41.08 -25.21
C GLN A 22 5.74 -40.94 -24.68
N ILE A 23 4.79 -40.52 -25.51
CA ILE A 23 3.37 -40.51 -25.14
C ILE A 23 2.78 -41.84 -25.61
N GLU A 24 2.47 -42.74 -24.68
CA GLU A 24 1.65 -43.92 -24.99
C GLU A 24 0.31 -43.45 -25.55
N GLU A 25 0.03 -43.88 -26.78
CA GLU A 25 -1.21 -43.57 -27.48
C GLU A 25 -2.35 -44.31 -26.78
N ILE A 26 -3.13 -43.59 -25.97
CA ILE A 26 -4.30 -44.16 -25.28
C ILE A 26 -5.37 -44.45 -26.34
N ASN A 27 -5.43 -45.70 -26.79
CA ASN A 27 -6.44 -46.17 -27.73
C ASN A 27 -7.79 -46.35 -27.01
N VAL A 28 -8.61 -45.29 -27.03
CA VAL A 28 -9.91 -45.23 -26.36
C VAL A 28 -11.02 -45.98 -27.13
N ILE A 29 -10.77 -46.36 -28.38
CA ILE A 29 -11.80 -46.91 -29.28
C ILE A 29 -12.20 -48.34 -28.86
N ASP A 30 -11.23 -49.17 -28.47
CA ASP A 30 -11.51 -50.56 -28.06
C ASP A 30 -12.28 -50.63 -26.73
N SER A 31 -12.03 -49.70 -25.80
CA SER A 31 -12.77 -49.59 -24.52
C SER A 31 -14.20 -49.10 -24.69
N ILE A 32 -14.48 -48.33 -25.74
CA ILE A 32 -15.84 -47.85 -26.03
C ILE A 32 -16.63 -48.91 -26.79
N MET A 33 -16.02 -49.61 -27.76
CA MET A 33 -16.70 -50.65 -28.53
C MET A 33 -17.05 -51.90 -27.71
N THR A 34 -16.23 -52.27 -26.72
CA THR A 34 -16.56 -53.37 -25.79
C THR A 34 -17.73 -53.06 -24.85
N ARG A 35 -18.10 -51.79 -24.67
CA ARG A 35 -19.20 -51.38 -23.78
C ARG A 35 -20.55 -51.15 -24.48
N ILE A 36 -20.57 -51.03 -25.80
CA ILE A 36 -21.80 -50.68 -26.55
C ILE A 36 -22.46 -51.91 -27.18
N VAL A 37 -21.75 -53.03 -27.34
CA VAL A 37 -22.27 -54.21 -28.05
C VAL A 37 -23.40 -55.00 -27.34
N PRO A 38 -23.60 -54.99 -25.99
CA PRO A 38 -24.73 -55.71 -25.41
C PRO A 38 -26.01 -54.86 -25.24
N LEU A 39 -26.11 -53.65 -25.80
CA LEU A 39 -27.31 -52.79 -25.65
C LEU A 39 -28.34 -52.89 -26.79
N GLN A 40 -28.12 -53.75 -27.78
CA GLN A 40 -29.12 -54.05 -28.81
C GLN A 40 -29.59 -55.50 -28.72
N SER A 41 -30.37 -55.83 -27.69
CA SER A 41 -31.34 -56.94 -27.76
C SER A 41 -32.39 -56.85 -26.65
N GLY A 42 -33.65 -56.88 -27.05
CA GLY A 42 -34.79 -57.36 -26.24
C GLY A 42 -35.33 -56.43 -25.16
N GLY A 43 -36.50 -55.83 -25.42
CA GLY A 43 -37.19 -54.96 -24.46
C GLY A 43 -37.80 -55.66 -23.25
N VAL A 44 -38.13 -54.87 -22.21
CA VAL A 44 -39.32 -54.99 -21.34
C VAL A 44 -39.52 -53.62 -20.66
N ASN A 45 -40.73 -53.09 -20.73
CA ASN A 45 -41.18 -51.89 -20.01
C ASN A 45 -40.95 -52.02 -18.50
N ARG A 46 -40.12 -51.14 -17.91
CA ARG A 46 -40.12 -50.87 -16.46
C ARG A 46 -39.98 -49.37 -16.20
N SER A 47 -41.00 -48.82 -15.55
CA SER A 47 -41.08 -47.42 -15.12
C SER A 47 -39.91 -47.06 -14.20
N PHE A 48 -39.04 -46.15 -14.62
CA PHE A 48 -38.03 -45.55 -13.75
C PHE A 48 -38.68 -44.49 -12.86
N ARG A 49 -38.89 -44.84 -11.58
CA ARG A 49 -38.97 -43.82 -10.53
C ARG A 49 -37.53 -43.40 -10.21
N PRO A 50 -37.14 -42.13 -10.34
CA PRO A 50 -35.78 -41.72 -10.02
C PRO A 50 -35.55 -41.90 -8.51
N ALA A 51 -34.51 -42.64 -8.17
CA ALA A 51 -34.14 -42.92 -6.80
C ALA A 51 -33.72 -41.61 -6.11
N LYS A 52 -34.58 -41.09 -5.21
CA LYS A 52 -34.39 -39.87 -4.39
C LYS A 52 -33.04 -39.78 -3.66
N ARG A 53 -32.29 -40.89 -3.55
CA ARG A 53 -30.99 -40.95 -2.87
C ARG A 53 -29.87 -40.30 -3.67
N LEU A 54 -29.88 -40.40 -5.01
CA LEU A 54 -28.79 -39.87 -5.83
C LEU A 54 -28.76 -38.33 -5.84
N THR A 55 -29.94 -37.70 -5.79
CA THR A 55 -30.07 -36.24 -5.70
C THR A 55 -29.53 -35.71 -4.37
N VAL A 56 -29.78 -36.41 -3.26
CA VAL A 56 -29.31 -36.02 -1.92
C VAL A 56 -27.78 -36.03 -1.87
N TYR A 57 -27.12 -37.05 -2.39
CA TYR A 57 -25.65 -37.12 -2.44
C TYR A 57 -25.04 -35.99 -3.29
N MET A 58 -25.66 -35.63 -4.42
CA MET A 58 -25.20 -34.51 -5.24
C MET A 58 -25.35 -33.15 -4.52
N THR A 59 -26.44 -32.91 -3.80
CA THR A 59 -26.59 -31.68 -2.99
C THR A 59 -25.59 -31.62 -1.84
N VAL A 60 -25.34 -32.73 -1.13
CA VAL A 60 -24.34 -32.74 -0.04
C VAL A 60 -22.94 -32.53 -0.59
N LEU A 61 -22.59 -33.15 -1.72
CA LEU A 61 -21.31 -32.93 -2.39
C LEU A 61 -21.14 -31.47 -2.83
N PHE A 62 -22.21 -30.82 -3.35
CA PHE A 62 -22.19 -29.41 -3.71
C PHE A 62 -22.04 -28.49 -2.49
N ILE A 63 -22.71 -28.79 -1.37
CA ILE A 63 -22.56 -28.03 -0.12
C ILE A 63 -21.14 -28.19 0.44
N VAL A 64 -20.57 -29.39 0.40
CA VAL A 64 -19.18 -29.64 0.81
C VAL A 64 -18.19 -28.94 -0.12
N LEU A 65 -18.42 -28.94 -1.44
CA LEU A 65 -17.59 -28.24 -2.41
C LEU A 65 -17.65 -26.71 -2.25
N LEU A 66 -18.84 -26.15 -2.02
CA LEU A 66 -19.04 -24.73 -1.74
C LEU A 66 -18.39 -24.32 -0.41
N ALA A 67 -18.47 -25.16 0.62
CA ALA A 67 -17.80 -24.95 1.90
C ALA A 67 -16.27 -25.14 1.82
N SER A 68 -15.77 -26.05 0.97
CA SER A 68 -14.33 -26.26 0.79
C SER A 68 -13.67 -25.18 -0.06
N ALA A 69 -14.39 -24.59 -1.03
CA ALA A 69 -13.90 -23.49 -1.84
C ALA A 69 -13.87 -22.15 -1.07
N SER A 70 -14.56 -22.04 0.07
CA SER A 70 -14.58 -20.83 0.90
C SER A 70 -13.53 -20.83 2.02
N VAL A 71 -12.76 -21.91 2.20
CA VAL A 71 -11.76 -22.02 3.28
C VAL A 71 -10.31 -21.94 2.78
N TYR A 72 -10.05 -21.95 1.47
CA TYR A 72 -8.68 -21.93 0.94
C TYR A 72 -8.57 -21.08 -0.34
N ALA A 73 -8.60 -19.75 -0.21
CA ALA A 73 -8.20 -18.81 -1.27
C ALA A 73 -8.13 -17.31 -0.86
N ALA A 74 -8.60 -16.90 0.32
CA ALA A 74 -8.89 -15.47 0.57
C ALA A 74 -7.73 -14.62 1.11
N SER A 75 -6.53 -15.15 1.35
CA SER A 75 -5.48 -14.41 2.10
C SER A 75 -4.50 -13.59 1.25
N GLU A 76 -4.44 -13.79 -0.07
CA GLU A 76 -3.32 -13.27 -0.86
C GLU A 76 -3.61 -11.94 -1.60
N PHE A 77 -4.87 -11.51 -1.67
CA PHE A 77 -5.24 -10.32 -2.44
C PHE A 77 -6.56 -9.71 -1.98
N ILE A 78 -6.52 -8.54 -1.34
CA ILE A 78 -7.72 -7.77 -0.98
C ILE A 78 -7.73 -6.46 -1.78
N GLN A 79 -8.88 -6.11 -2.35
CA GLN A 79 -9.07 -4.84 -3.06
C GLN A 79 -10.28 -4.09 -2.51
N ILE A 80 -10.14 -2.77 -2.37
CA ILE A 80 -11.26 -1.85 -2.15
C ILE A 80 -11.53 -1.11 -3.45
N ARG A 81 -12.79 -1.06 -3.86
CA ARG A 81 -13.25 -0.42 -5.10
C ARG A 81 -14.25 0.69 -4.81
N ASN A 82 -14.28 1.70 -5.68
CA ASN A 82 -15.32 2.73 -5.65
C ASN A 82 -16.63 2.21 -6.27
N HIS A 83 -17.70 3.02 -6.25
CA HIS A 83 -18.99 2.66 -6.85
C HIS A 83 -18.95 2.45 -8.37
N ALA A 84 -17.98 3.05 -9.07
CA ALA A 84 -17.74 2.81 -10.49
C ALA A 84 -17.02 1.47 -10.78
N GLY A 85 -16.48 0.81 -9.75
CA GLY A 85 -15.73 -0.45 -9.85
C GLY A 85 -14.22 -0.27 -10.01
N ASP A 86 -13.71 0.96 -9.97
CA ASP A 86 -12.27 1.25 -10.02
C ASP A 86 -11.59 0.81 -8.72
N VAL A 87 -10.41 0.18 -8.85
CA VAL A 87 -9.60 -0.21 -7.68
C VAL A 87 -8.97 1.05 -7.08
N LYS A 88 -9.25 1.28 -5.79
CA LYS A 88 -8.73 2.43 -5.04
C LYS A 88 -7.64 2.02 -4.06
N ILE A 89 -7.75 0.83 -3.47
CA ILE A 89 -6.74 0.22 -2.62
C ILE A 89 -6.54 -1.23 -3.05
N GLN A 90 -5.29 -1.68 -3.07
CA GLN A 90 -4.92 -3.07 -3.27
C GLN A 90 -3.94 -3.48 -2.17
N SER A 91 -4.22 -4.58 -1.48
CA SER A 91 -3.24 -5.18 -0.58
C SER A 91 -2.42 -6.25 -1.29
N VAL A 92 -1.13 -6.27 -0.97
CA VAL A 92 -0.21 -7.32 -1.38
C VAL A 92 0.48 -7.87 -0.14
N VAL A 93 0.65 -9.20 -0.07
CA VAL A 93 1.44 -9.83 0.99
C VAL A 93 2.84 -10.05 0.45
N LEU A 94 3.85 -9.55 1.17
CA LEU A 94 5.24 -9.80 0.82
C LEU A 94 5.71 -11.08 1.50
N ASP A 95 5.90 -12.14 0.71
CA ASP A 95 6.37 -13.47 1.16
C ASP A 95 7.83 -13.49 1.65
N GLN A 96 8.53 -12.36 1.54
CA GLN A 96 9.91 -12.24 1.97
C GLN A 96 10.07 -10.95 2.75
N GLU A 97 10.62 -11.05 3.97
CA GLU A 97 11.44 -9.98 4.51
C GLU A 97 12.35 -9.55 3.36
N ALA A 98 12.25 -8.29 2.92
CA ALA A 98 13.30 -7.73 2.09
C ALA A 98 14.59 -8.03 2.86
N LYS A 99 15.44 -8.92 2.35
CA LYS A 99 16.76 -9.15 2.91
C LYS A 99 17.45 -7.80 2.80
N ILE A 100 17.36 -7.02 3.86
CA ILE A 100 18.22 -5.87 4.05
C ILE A 100 19.57 -6.54 4.23
N THR A 101 20.31 -6.68 3.14
CA THR A 101 21.73 -6.97 3.22
C THR A 101 22.27 -5.90 4.16
N PRO A 102 22.77 -6.27 5.35
CA PRO A 102 23.31 -5.28 6.25
C PRO A 102 24.36 -4.53 5.44
N TYR A 103 24.17 -3.22 5.26
CA TYR A 103 25.23 -2.39 4.74
C TYR A 103 26.42 -2.64 5.67
N GLU A 104 27.47 -3.28 5.14
CA GLU A 104 28.71 -3.46 5.88
C GLU A 104 29.15 -2.06 6.28
N LYS A 105 29.02 -1.76 7.58
CA LYS A 105 29.50 -0.50 8.13
C LYS A 105 31.01 -0.48 7.91
N GLU A 106 31.43 0.26 6.91
CA GLU A 106 32.80 0.74 6.83
C GLU A 106 33.09 1.46 8.17
N ASN A 107 34.12 1.02 8.90
CA ASN A 107 34.43 1.44 10.27
C ASN A 107 34.96 2.90 10.37
N SER A 108 34.67 3.73 9.38
CA SER A 108 34.95 5.16 9.37
C SER A 108 33.67 5.92 9.69
N ALA A 109 33.75 6.95 10.53
CA ALA A 109 32.62 7.87 10.69
C ALA A 109 32.27 8.42 9.30
N PRO A 110 31.04 8.21 8.79
CA PRO A 110 30.68 8.69 7.48
C PRO A 110 30.85 10.21 7.48
N LYS A 111 31.55 10.75 6.47
CA LYS A 111 31.63 12.20 6.30
C LYS A 111 30.19 12.71 6.08
N PRO A 112 29.77 13.78 6.77
CA PRO A 112 28.40 14.29 6.63
C PRO A 112 28.14 14.66 5.17
N THR A 113 27.03 14.15 4.64
CA THR A 113 26.60 14.45 3.27
C THR A 113 26.04 15.87 3.19
N TYR A 114 25.90 16.42 1.98
CA TYR A 114 25.20 17.70 1.82
C TYR A 114 23.76 17.65 2.34
N ARG A 115 23.09 16.49 2.24
CA ARG A 115 21.77 16.29 2.82
C ARG A 115 21.80 16.44 4.34
N ASP A 116 22.79 15.86 5.01
CA ASP A 116 22.92 15.96 6.47
C ASP A 116 23.15 17.41 6.92
N GLN A 117 23.97 18.15 6.18
CA GLN A 117 24.19 19.58 6.43
C GLN A 117 22.90 20.40 6.29
N VAL A 118 22.07 20.11 5.28
CA VAL A 118 20.78 20.82 5.10
C VAL A 118 19.77 20.40 6.15
N LEU A 119 19.79 19.14 6.58
CA LEU A 119 18.92 18.62 7.64
C LEU A 119 19.17 19.31 8.98
N GLU A 120 20.42 19.68 9.29
CA GLU A 120 20.75 20.46 10.49
C GLU A 120 20.20 21.90 10.44
N LEU A 121 19.87 22.41 9.24
CA LEU A 121 19.35 23.77 9.05
C LEU A 121 17.83 23.84 9.03
N VAL A 122 17.14 22.73 8.72
CA VAL A 122 15.68 22.73 8.61
C VAL A 122 15.05 22.95 9.98
N LYS A 123 14.12 23.89 10.04
CA LYS A 123 13.30 24.12 11.23
C LYS A 123 11.92 23.53 11.02
N SER A 124 11.25 23.22 12.12
CA SER A 124 9.86 22.77 12.09
C SER A 124 8.99 23.80 11.38
N GLY A 125 8.27 23.36 10.35
CA GLY A 125 7.42 24.17 9.48
C GLY A 125 8.05 24.56 8.15
N GLN A 126 9.34 24.29 7.96
CA GLN A 126 10.07 24.71 6.77
C GLN A 126 10.22 23.60 5.74
N VAL A 127 10.25 24.03 4.49
CA VAL A 127 10.74 23.23 3.37
C VAL A 127 11.99 23.95 2.85
N LEU A 128 13.14 23.30 2.96
CA LEU A 128 14.38 23.81 2.38
C LEU A 128 14.63 23.13 1.06
N ALA A 129 14.80 23.93 0.02
CA ALA A 129 15.36 23.52 -1.25
C ALA A 129 16.87 23.64 -1.19
N TYR A 130 17.59 22.68 -1.77
CA TYR A 130 19.02 22.79 -1.94
C TYR A 130 19.49 22.29 -3.29
N TYR A 131 20.56 22.91 -3.76
CA TYR A 131 21.24 22.61 -5.01
C TYR A 131 22.72 22.39 -4.74
N VAL A 132 23.27 21.31 -5.32
CA VAL A 132 24.69 20.99 -5.22
C VAL A 132 25.32 21.17 -6.60
N ARG A 133 26.33 22.03 -6.68
CA ARG A 133 27.07 22.25 -7.94
C ARG A 133 27.76 20.94 -8.36
N ASN A 134 27.67 20.62 -9.66
CA ASN A 134 28.31 19.45 -10.28
C ASN A 134 27.81 18.07 -9.78
N SER A 135 26.57 17.95 -9.29
CA SER A 135 25.99 16.68 -8.81
C SER A 135 25.68 15.64 -9.90
N GLY A 136 26.40 15.62 -11.03
CA GLY A 136 26.16 14.73 -12.17
C GLY A 136 25.18 15.31 -13.21
N SER A 137 24.68 14.45 -14.10
CA SER A 137 24.01 14.81 -15.36
C SER A 137 22.59 15.39 -15.25
N ASN A 138 22.12 15.74 -14.06
CA ASN A 138 20.89 16.52 -13.92
C ASN A 138 20.99 17.48 -12.71
N PRO A 139 20.93 18.81 -12.93
CA PRO A 139 20.89 19.79 -11.86
C PRO A 139 19.51 19.77 -11.17
N ASN A 140 19.26 18.75 -10.36
CA ASN A 140 17.98 18.60 -9.68
C ASN A 140 18.00 19.31 -8.33
N ILE A 141 17.03 20.19 -8.13
CA ILE A 141 16.72 20.76 -6.82
C ILE A 141 16.23 19.64 -5.92
N GLN A 142 16.83 19.53 -4.75
CA GLN A 142 16.42 18.57 -3.73
C GLN A 142 15.71 19.31 -2.62
N PHE A 143 14.78 18.64 -1.94
CA PHE A 143 13.99 19.24 -0.87
C PHE A 143 14.14 18.43 0.42
N LEU A 144 14.24 19.13 1.54
CA LEU A 144 14.06 18.58 2.87
C LEU A 144 12.97 19.37 3.58
N HIS A 145 12.21 18.68 4.43
CA HIS A 145 11.16 19.30 5.21
C HIS A 145 11.17 18.70 6.61
N ASP A 146 10.82 19.54 7.58
CA ASP A 146 10.41 19.09 8.91
C ASP A 146 9.04 19.71 9.17
N THR A 147 7.98 18.92 9.13
CA THR A 147 6.61 19.38 9.33
C THR A 147 6.00 18.90 10.64
N ASN A 148 6.83 18.38 11.55
CA ASN A 148 6.41 18.00 12.90
C ASN A 148 6.32 19.25 13.78
N ILE A 149 5.27 20.04 13.55
CA ILE A 149 5.20 21.41 14.08
C ILE A 149 4.37 21.47 15.37
N PHE A 150 3.41 20.56 15.57
CA PHE A 150 2.31 20.82 16.50
C PHE A 150 2.24 19.84 17.66
N THR A 151 2.28 20.39 18.88
CA THR A 151 2.03 19.69 20.15
C THR A 151 0.58 19.84 20.61
N SER A 152 -0.27 20.53 19.84
CA SER A 152 -1.72 20.61 20.08
C SER A 152 -2.51 20.28 18.81
N TYR A 153 -3.70 19.69 18.99
CA TYR A 153 -4.61 19.38 17.89
C TYR A 153 -5.17 20.65 17.21
N ASN A 154 -5.37 21.74 17.98
CA ASN A 154 -5.90 22.99 17.42
C ASN A 154 -4.93 23.62 16.41
N ASP A 155 -3.64 23.66 16.73
CA ASP A 155 -2.65 24.22 15.82
C ASP A 155 -2.49 23.34 14.57
N PHE A 156 -2.58 22.01 14.73
CA PHE A 156 -2.65 21.08 13.61
C PHE A 156 -3.86 21.36 12.72
N LYS A 157 -5.04 21.62 13.30
CA LYS A 157 -6.25 21.97 12.53
C LYS A 157 -6.08 23.26 11.74
N GLU A 158 -5.41 24.27 12.30
CA GLU A 158 -5.06 25.49 11.55
C GLU A 158 -4.10 25.21 10.39
N LEU A 159 -3.12 24.31 10.59
CA LEU A 159 -2.23 23.87 9.52
C LEU A 159 -2.98 23.16 8.38
N LEU A 160 -3.92 22.27 8.71
CA LEU A 160 -4.74 21.59 7.70
C LEU A 160 -5.48 22.61 6.83
N LEU A 161 -6.09 23.63 7.45
CA LEU A 161 -6.79 24.71 6.74
C LEU A 161 -5.84 25.54 5.88
N ARG A 162 -4.69 25.95 6.43
CA ARG A 162 -3.67 26.73 5.70
C ARG A 162 -3.16 25.99 4.47
N THR A 163 -3.04 24.67 4.56
CA THR A 163 -2.37 23.85 3.53
C THR A 163 -3.34 23.05 2.65
N SER A 164 -4.65 23.20 2.88
CA SER A 164 -5.68 22.38 2.21
C SER A 164 -5.37 20.88 2.25
N ALA A 165 -4.74 20.41 3.33
CA ALA A 165 -4.40 19.01 3.52
C ALA A 165 -5.69 18.20 3.79
N PRO A 166 -5.70 16.88 3.51
CA PRO A 166 -6.84 16.04 3.87
C PRO A 166 -7.13 16.14 5.37
N ILE A 167 -8.41 16.17 5.75
CA ILE A 167 -8.81 16.44 7.14
C ILE A 167 -8.83 15.11 7.92
N ILE A 168 -8.15 15.11 9.08
CA ILE A 168 -8.29 14.07 10.10
C ILE A 168 -9.03 14.65 11.30
N LYS A 169 -10.20 14.07 11.60
CA LYS A 169 -10.99 14.42 12.78
C LYS A 169 -10.32 13.86 14.03
N GLU A 170 -10.40 14.61 15.13
CA GLU A 170 -9.88 14.16 16.40
C GLU A 170 -10.63 12.89 16.85
N PRO A 171 -9.93 11.76 17.10
CA PRO A 171 -10.58 10.55 17.57
C PRO A 171 -11.16 10.77 18.97
N THR A 172 -12.47 10.57 19.14
CA THR A 172 -13.18 10.81 20.41
C THR A 172 -13.26 9.58 21.31
N ASN A 173 -12.96 8.40 20.77
CA ASN A 173 -13.07 7.10 21.47
C ASN A 173 -11.70 6.46 21.76
N LEU A 174 -10.68 7.28 22.00
CA LEU A 174 -9.38 6.76 22.43
C LEU A 174 -9.49 6.15 23.84
N PRO A 175 -8.88 4.97 24.09
CA PRO A 175 -8.78 4.44 25.43
C PRO A 175 -8.07 5.40 26.38
N ASP A 176 -8.45 5.35 27.66
CA ASP A 176 -7.82 6.18 28.70
C ASP A 176 -6.28 6.05 28.68
N GLY A 177 -5.60 7.19 28.73
CA GLY A 177 -4.16 7.30 28.79
C GLY A 177 -3.46 7.63 27.48
N PHE A 178 -4.15 7.53 26.32
CA PHE A 178 -3.60 8.05 25.06
C PHE A 178 -3.51 9.58 25.11
N LYS A 179 -2.39 10.11 24.65
CA LYS A 179 -2.12 11.54 24.55
C LYS A 179 -1.75 11.90 23.13
N PHE A 180 -2.20 13.07 22.69
CA PHE A 180 -1.74 13.66 21.44
C PHE A 180 -0.23 13.89 21.52
N LYS A 181 0.50 13.34 20.56
CA LYS A 181 1.95 13.48 20.47
C LYS A 181 2.33 14.57 19.48
N TYR A 182 1.89 14.43 18.23
CA TYR A 182 2.03 15.47 17.22
C TYR A 182 1.03 15.33 16.08
N GLY A 183 0.90 16.41 15.31
CA GLY A 183 0.27 16.43 14.01
C GLY A 183 1.19 17.07 12.97
N SER A 184 1.19 16.52 11.75
CA SER A 184 2.03 16.98 10.65
C SER A 184 1.32 16.85 9.30
N VAL A 185 1.84 17.54 8.29
CA VAL A 185 1.39 17.41 6.90
C VAL A 185 2.58 17.20 5.99
N MET A 186 2.41 16.45 4.92
CA MET A 186 3.43 16.32 3.88
C MET A 186 3.17 17.36 2.80
N PRO A 187 4.11 18.31 2.60
CA PRO A 187 3.94 19.37 1.61
C PRO A 187 4.02 18.80 0.20
N ILE A 188 3.24 19.37 -0.72
CA ILE A 188 3.45 19.14 -2.16
C ILE A 188 4.69 19.93 -2.57
N LEU A 189 5.77 19.21 -2.89
CA LEU A 189 7.05 19.82 -3.19
C LEU A 189 7.04 20.49 -4.57
N PRO A 190 7.69 21.67 -4.71
CA PRO A 190 7.86 22.31 -6.00
C PRO A 190 8.49 21.41 -7.04
N ASN A 191 7.82 21.27 -8.18
CA ASN A 191 8.31 20.49 -9.30
C ASN A 191 7.95 21.14 -10.64
N GLU A 192 8.68 20.78 -11.69
CA GLU A 192 8.54 21.37 -13.02
C GLU A 192 7.30 20.91 -13.81
N TYR A 193 6.63 19.84 -13.37
CA TYR A 193 5.52 19.21 -14.10
C TYR A 193 4.13 19.51 -13.52
N ASP A 194 4.07 20.05 -12.31
CA ASP A 194 2.82 20.41 -11.62
C ASP A 194 2.65 21.93 -11.70
N ASP A 195 1.67 22.37 -12.50
CA ASP A 195 1.34 23.77 -12.71
C ASP A 195 1.20 24.55 -11.39
N ARG A 196 0.68 23.91 -10.33
CA ARG A 196 0.47 24.54 -9.01
C ARG A 196 1.77 24.92 -8.31
N THR A 197 2.86 24.26 -8.64
CA THR A 197 4.15 24.42 -7.95
C THR A 197 5.31 24.80 -8.88
N SER A 198 5.07 24.80 -10.18
CA SER A 198 6.00 25.13 -11.26
C SER A 198 6.66 26.50 -11.11
N ALA A 199 5.91 27.51 -10.68
CA ALA A 199 6.42 28.88 -10.52
C ALA A 199 7.48 28.98 -9.42
N GLU A 200 7.27 28.30 -8.29
CA GLU A 200 8.26 28.27 -7.20
C GLU A 200 9.49 27.45 -7.60
N HIS A 201 9.29 26.33 -8.30
CA HIS A 201 10.40 25.56 -8.85
C HIS A 201 11.26 26.41 -9.81
N ALA A 202 10.63 27.13 -10.74
CA ALA A 202 11.32 28.02 -11.67
C ALA A 202 12.11 29.13 -10.96
N ARG A 203 11.50 29.75 -9.93
CA ARG A 203 12.18 30.75 -9.08
C ARG A 203 13.43 30.18 -8.41
N LEU A 204 13.31 29.01 -7.78
CA LEU A 204 14.42 28.36 -7.08
C LEU A 204 15.53 27.98 -8.06
N LEU A 205 15.17 27.46 -9.25
CA LEU A 205 16.12 27.09 -10.29
C LEU A 205 16.92 28.30 -10.76
N GLU A 206 16.24 29.40 -11.09
CA GLU A 206 16.88 30.65 -11.50
C GLU A 206 17.83 31.18 -10.41
N LEU A 207 17.35 31.22 -9.16
CA LEU A 207 18.15 31.66 -8.01
C LEU A 207 19.42 30.82 -7.85
N PHE A 208 19.29 29.48 -7.87
CA PHE A 208 20.43 28.60 -7.71
C PHE A 208 21.42 28.70 -8.87
N GLN A 209 20.96 28.88 -10.11
CA GLN A 209 21.83 29.09 -11.27
C GLN A 209 22.60 30.41 -11.19
N GLN A 210 21.94 31.49 -10.76
CA GLN A 210 22.57 32.79 -10.55
C GLN A 210 23.64 32.71 -9.45
N ARG A 211 23.29 32.13 -8.29
CA ARG A 211 24.23 31.97 -7.16
C ARG A 211 25.38 31.03 -7.51
N ALA A 212 25.11 29.93 -8.22
CA ALA A 212 26.14 29.02 -8.69
C ALA A 212 27.09 29.66 -9.70
N SER A 213 26.67 30.68 -10.45
CA SER A 213 27.55 31.42 -11.36
C SER A 213 28.39 32.49 -10.63
N ALA A 214 27.82 33.12 -9.59
CA ALA A 214 28.48 34.20 -8.85
C ALA A 214 29.42 33.72 -7.74
N GLU A 215 29.03 32.66 -7.01
CA GLU A 215 29.70 32.21 -5.79
C GLU A 215 30.63 31.02 -6.09
N GLN A 216 31.70 31.22 -6.88
CA GLN A 216 32.55 30.11 -7.38
C GLN A 216 33.17 29.20 -6.30
N ASN A 217 33.30 29.67 -5.06
CA ASN A 217 33.88 28.91 -3.95
C ASN A 217 32.87 28.05 -3.17
N LEU A 218 31.58 28.13 -3.49
CA LEU A 218 30.51 27.38 -2.81
C LEU A 218 29.96 26.26 -3.70
N ASN A 219 29.74 25.10 -3.11
CA ASN A 219 29.19 23.92 -3.79
C ASN A 219 27.76 23.59 -3.34
N LEU A 220 27.31 24.11 -2.20
CA LEU A 220 25.97 23.90 -1.66
C LEU A 220 25.25 25.24 -1.59
N PHE A 221 24.05 25.28 -2.15
CA PHE A 221 23.14 26.43 -2.11
C PHE A 221 21.85 25.95 -1.47
N VAL A 222 21.38 26.68 -0.46
CA VAL A 222 20.15 26.35 0.29
C VAL A 222 19.26 27.58 0.28
N GLU A 223 17.96 27.35 0.08
CA GLU A 223 16.93 28.38 0.08
C GLU A 223 15.63 27.81 0.67
N GLU A 224 14.85 28.64 1.36
CA GLU A 224 13.50 28.25 1.76
C GLU A 224 12.57 28.21 0.55
N ALA A 225 11.88 27.09 0.39
CA ALA A 225 10.86 26.90 -0.63
C ALA A 225 9.51 27.36 -0.11
N LYS A 226 8.83 28.20 -0.88
CA LYS A 226 7.44 28.59 -0.57
C LYS A 226 6.52 27.41 -0.85
N TRP A 227 5.65 27.11 0.10
CA TRP A 227 4.68 26.03 -0.03
C TRP A 227 3.36 26.41 0.64
N SER A 228 2.26 25.97 0.04
CA SER A 228 0.91 26.28 0.51
C SER A 228 -0.05 25.10 0.38
N GLU A 229 0.40 23.97 -0.16
CA GLU A 229 -0.42 22.78 -0.35
C GLU A 229 0.23 21.57 0.30
N ALA A 230 -0.61 20.69 0.82
CA ALA A 230 -0.23 19.37 1.30
C ALA A 230 -1.19 18.30 0.80
N ASN A 231 -0.69 17.09 0.56
CA ASN A 231 -1.48 15.95 0.10
C ASN A 231 -1.60 14.81 1.12
N ILE A 232 -0.82 14.86 2.20
CA ILE A 232 -0.92 13.93 3.31
C ILE A 232 -1.01 14.73 4.59
N SER A 233 -1.85 14.26 5.51
CA SER A 233 -1.87 14.69 6.90
C SER A 233 -1.65 13.48 7.79
N GLU A 234 -1.03 13.70 8.94
CA GLU A 234 -0.73 12.67 9.91
C GLU A 234 -1.02 13.17 11.33
N LEU A 235 -1.58 12.28 12.14
CA LEU A 235 -1.72 12.43 13.59
C LEU A 235 -1.08 11.24 14.30
N GLU A 236 -0.36 11.51 15.38
CA GLU A 236 0.16 10.48 16.26
C GLU A 236 -0.33 10.69 17.70
N TYR A 237 -0.82 9.61 18.29
CA TYR A 237 -1.15 9.51 19.70
C TYR A 237 -0.28 8.42 20.33
N GLU A 238 0.13 8.63 21.58
CA GLU A 238 0.92 7.66 22.30
C GLU A 238 0.33 7.33 23.68
N LYS A 239 0.52 6.08 24.09
CA LYS A 239 0.27 5.59 25.44
C LYS A 239 1.36 4.60 25.80
N ASP A 240 2.16 4.92 26.81
CA ASP A 240 3.29 4.09 27.25
C ASP A 240 4.23 3.72 26.09
N SER A 241 4.17 2.48 25.60
CA SER A 241 4.97 2.01 24.45
C SER A 241 4.16 1.77 23.17
N MET A 242 2.87 2.12 23.20
CA MET A 242 1.93 2.01 22.08
C MET A 242 1.84 3.34 21.34
N ASN A 243 2.10 3.32 20.04
CA ASN A 243 1.90 4.45 19.14
C ASN A 243 0.71 4.15 18.23
N LEU A 244 -0.23 5.08 18.15
CA LEU A 244 -1.35 5.09 17.23
C LEU A 244 -1.11 6.21 16.22
N ARG A 245 -0.93 5.86 14.95
CA ARG A 245 -0.76 6.81 13.85
C ARG A 245 -1.99 6.76 12.95
N ILE A 246 -2.46 7.92 12.54
CA ILE A 246 -3.58 8.11 11.61
C ILE A 246 -3.08 8.96 10.46
N GLN A 247 -3.15 8.44 9.24
CA GLN A 247 -2.81 9.15 8.03
C GLN A 247 -4.04 9.31 7.15
N ALA A 248 -4.15 10.46 6.51
CA ALA A 248 -5.11 10.73 5.44
C ALA A 248 -4.35 11.26 4.22
N MET A 249 -4.69 10.76 3.04
CA MET A 249 -3.95 11.00 1.79
C MET A 249 -4.93 11.31 0.67
N LYS A 250 -4.68 12.38 -0.09
CA LYS A 250 -5.44 12.73 -1.29
C LYS A 250 -4.61 12.51 -2.56
N ASN A 251 -5.27 12.37 -3.70
CA ASN A 251 -4.65 12.17 -5.02
C ASN A 251 -3.81 10.87 -5.13
N MET A 252 -4.14 9.85 -4.34
CA MET A 252 -3.49 8.54 -4.42
C MET A 252 -4.21 7.67 -5.46
N ILE A 253 -3.58 7.47 -6.61
CA ILE A 253 -4.13 6.60 -7.66
C ILE A 253 -3.65 5.17 -7.41
N GLY A 254 -4.59 4.25 -7.19
CA GLY A 254 -4.30 2.81 -7.08
C GLY A 254 -3.34 2.49 -5.92
N MET A 255 -3.66 2.98 -4.72
CA MET A 255 -2.80 2.79 -3.54
C MET A 255 -2.54 1.30 -3.30
N GLU A 256 -1.27 0.90 -3.36
CA GLU A 256 -0.84 -0.43 -2.97
C GLU A 256 -0.35 -0.40 -1.52
N ILE A 257 -0.84 -1.33 -0.71
CA ILE A 257 -0.39 -1.51 0.68
C ILE A 257 0.20 -2.89 0.81
N ALA A 258 1.48 -2.91 1.16
CA ALA A 258 2.22 -4.13 1.42
C ALA A 258 2.10 -4.48 2.90
N PHE A 259 1.55 -5.66 3.19
CA PHE A 259 1.62 -6.27 4.50
C PHE A 259 2.71 -7.33 4.50
N SER A 260 3.48 -7.41 5.59
CA SER A 260 4.41 -8.51 5.78
C SER A 260 3.65 -9.81 6.08
N SER A 261 4.26 -10.96 5.79
CA SER A 261 3.63 -12.28 5.96
C SER A 261 3.13 -12.58 7.39
N GLU A 262 3.59 -11.85 8.39
CA GLU A 262 3.18 -11.99 9.79
C GLU A 262 1.80 -11.37 10.08
N PHE A 263 1.29 -10.56 9.16
CA PHE A 263 -0.05 -9.99 9.27
C PHE A 263 -1.11 -10.96 8.76
N THR A 264 -2.15 -11.15 9.56
CA THR A 264 -3.42 -11.69 9.08
C THR A 264 -4.30 -10.53 8.66
N GLN A 265 -4.75 -10.54 7.41
CA GLN A 265 -5.63 -9.52 6.83
C GLN A 265 -7.04 -10.06 6.54
N GLU A 266 -8.04 -9.22 6.70
CA GLU A 266 -9.44 -9.49 6.36
C GLU A 266 -10.13 -8.20 5.92
N THR A 267 -11.14 -8.33 5.05
CA THR A 267 -12.05 -7.23 4.74
C THR A 267 -13.11 -7.12 5.85
N MET A 268 -13.33 -5.91 6.35
CA MET A 268 -14.39 -5.61 7.31
C MET A 268 -15.13 -4.35 6.96
N THR A 269 -16.37 -4.23 7.44
CA THR A 269 -17.17 -3.03 7.30
C THR A 269 -17.18 -2.27 8.62
N PHE A 270 -16.75 -1.01 8.59
CA PHE A 270 -16.84 -0.07 9.71
C PHE A 270 -17.82 1.03 9.34
N GLY A 271 -18.87 1.27 10.13
CA GLY A 271 -19.81 2.36 9.86
C GLY A 271 -20.47 2.38 8.48
N GLY A 272 -20.48 1.25 7.74
CA GLY A 272 -20.96 1.16 6.35
C GLY A 272 -19.87 1.29 5.28
N THR A 273 -18.64 1.60 5.67
CA THR A 273 -17.47 1.69 4.78
C THR A 273 -16.66 0.41 4.83
N GLU A 274 -16.32 -0.13 3.66
CA GLU A 274 -15.42 -1.26 3.53
C GLU A 274 -13.97 -0.85 3.82
N ALA A 275 -13.28 -1.66 4.62
CA ALA A 275 -11.90 -1.45 5.02
C ALA A 275 -11.12 -2.76 5.01
N ILE A 276 -9.82 -2.68 4.72
CA ILE A 276 -8.86 -3.75 4.97
C ILE A 276 -8.42 -3.60 6.41
N PHE A 277 -8.55 -4.66 7.20
CA PHE A 277 -8.01 -4.71 8.55
C PHE A 277 -6.94 -5.79 8.62
N ALA A 278 -5.82 -5.45 9.23
CA ALA A 278 -4.72 -6.38 9.42
C ALA A 278 -4.27 -6.39 10.88
N LYS A 279 -3.81 -7.55 11.35
CA LYS A 279 -3.24 -7.71 12.69
C LYS A 279 -2.04 -8.64 12.68
N ALA A 280 -1.06 -8.32 13.51
CA ALA A 280 0.11 -9.15 13.77
C ALA A 280 0.45 -9.15 15.27
N SER A 281 1.17 -10.19 15.71
CA SER A 281 1.69 -10.30 17.07
C SER A 281 3.10 -10.87 17.02
N MET A 282 4.10 -10.05 17.32
CA MET A 282 5.52 -10.40 17.20
C MET A 282 6.27 -10.04 18.49
N LEU A 283 7.01 -10.99 19.06
CA LEU A 283 7.89 -10.78 20.22
C LEU A 283 7.24 -10.00 21.39
N GLY A 284 5.95 -10.27 21.67
CA GLY A 284 5.18 -9.61 22.73
C GLY A 284 4.64 -8.22 22.39
N SER A 285 4.85 -7.75 21.16
CA SER A 285 4.23 -6.53 20.62
C SER A 285 3.05 -6.90 19.73
N LYS A 286 1.99 -6.08 19.79
CA LYS A 286 0.82 -6.21 18.91
C LYS A 286 0.86 -5.08 17.89
N SER A 287 0.48 -5.41 16.66
CA SER A 287 0.30 -4.45 15.59
C SER A 287 -1.10 -4.60 15.00
N TYR A 288 -1.77 -3.49 14.78
CA TYR A 288 -3.07 -3.39 14.14
C TYR A 288 -3.01 -2.35 13.04
N GLU A 289 -3.63 -2.65 11.90
CA GLU A 289 -3.75 -1.72 10.79
C GLU A 289 -5.16 -1.74 10.23
N ALA A 290 -5.65 -0.58 9.81
CA ALA A 290 -6.89 -0.44 9.07
C ALA A 290 -6.69 0.56 7.93
N VAL A 291 -7.21 0.21 6.76
CA VAL A 291 -7.11 1.05 5.56
C VAL A 291 -8.47 1.09 4.89
N TRP A 292 -8.94 2.30 4.57
CA TRP A 292 -10.17 2.48 3.80
C TRP A 292 -10.07 3.69 2.87
N TYR A 293 -11.04 3.78 1.97
CA TYR A 293 -11.18 4.88 1.03
C TYR A 293 -12.54 5.57 1.25
N ASP A 294 -12.51 6.89 1.44
CA ASP A 294 -13.72 7.73 1.45
C ASP A 294 -13.95 8.30 0.04
N GLU A 295 -14.92 7.72 -0.65
CA GLU A 295 -15.29 8.12 -2.02
C GLU A 295 -15.86 9.53 -2.10
N ASN A 296 -16.50 10.04 -1.03
CA ASN A 296 -17.09 11.38 -1.05
C ASN A 296 -16.03 12.48 -1.08
N GLN A 297 -14.89 12.21 -0.43
CA GLN A 297 -13.79 13.17 -0.30
C GLN A 297 -12.59 12.83 -1.20
N ASP A 298 -12.59 11.65 -1.84
CA ASP A 298 -11.44 11.08 -2.55
C ASP A 298 -10.19 11.01 -1.65
N ILE A 299 -10.37 10.53 -0.42
CA ILE A 299 -9.32 10.43 0.60
C ILE A 299 -9.10 8.97 1.00
N HIS A 300 -7.84 8.56 1.02
CA HIS A 300 -7.40 7.29 1.58
C HIS A 300 -6.98 7.49 3.02
N TYR A 301 -7.42 6.60 3.90
CA TYR A 301 -7.05 6.61 5.30
C TYR A 301 -6.25 5.36 5.64
N HIS A 302 -5.19 5.53 6.43
CA HIS A 302 -4.39 4.44 6.97
C HIS A 302 -4.17 4.69 8.46
N VAL A 303 -4.68 3.78 9.29
CA VAL A 303 -4.55 3.83 10.75
C VAL A 303 -3.69 2.66 11.18
N THR A 304 -2.62 2.93 11.92
CA THR A 304 -1.73 1.90 12.46
C THR A 304 -1.61 2.07 13.97
N ALA A 305 -1.56 0.95 14.69
CA ALA A 305 -1.24 0.94 16.10
C ALA A 305 -0.21 -0.16 16.37
N SER A 306 0.90 0.18 17.01
CA SER A 306 1.95 -0.78 17.33
C SER A 306 2.64 -0.46 18.66
N GLY A 307 2.98 -1.52 19.41
CA GLY A 307 3.67 -1.39 20.69
C GLY A 307 3.52 -2.60 21.60
N LYS A 308 4.05 -2.49 22.83
CA LYS A 308 3.80 -3.49 23.87
C LYS A 308 2.38 -3.32 24.40
N VAL A 309 1.80 -4.44 24.83
CA VAL A 309 0.35 -4.65 24.94
C VAL A 309 -0.38 -3.63 25.82
N ASP A 310 -1.00 -2.60 25.20
CA ASP A 310 -1.93 -1.67 25.88
C ASP A 310 -3.23 -1.37 25.10
N LEU A 311 -3.32 -1.83 23.84
CA LEU A 311 -4.49 -1.69 22.97
C LEU A 311 -5.00 -3.07 22.55
N THR A 312 -6.30 -3.32 22.72
CA THR A 312 -6.95 -4.53 22.24
C THR A 312 -7.51 -4.35 20.83
N GLU A 313 -7.66 -5.45 20.09
CA GLU A 313 -8.31 -5.46 18.77
C GLU A 313 -9.69 -4.77 18.81
N LYS A 314 -10.49 -5.03 19.85
CA LYS A 314 -11.81 -4.42 20.02
C LYS A 314 -11.72 -2.89 20.17
N GLN A 315 -10.75 -2.39 20.94
CA GLN A 315 -10.54 -0.95 21.11
C GLN A 315 -10.05 -0.31 19.80
N PHE A 316 -9.11 -0.94 19.09
CA PHE A 316 -8.66 -0.46 17.80
C PHE A 316 -9.81 -0.38 16.79
N LYS A 317 -10.64 -1.42 16.69
CA LYS A 317 -11.84 -1.43 15.85
C LYS A 317 -12.81 -0.29 16.19
N LEU A 318 -12.98 0.05 17.47
CA LEU A 318 -13.81 1.18 17.89
C LEU A 318 -13.22 2.55 17.50
N ILE A 319 -11.89 2.69 17.51
CA ILE A 319 -11.20 3.89 17.03
C ILE A 319 -11.46 4.07 15.53
N VAL A 320 -11.26 3.00 14.74
CA VAL A 320 -11.51 3.01 13.29
C VAL A 320 -12.96 3.34 12.97
N GLU A 321 -13.92 2.68 13.65
CA GLU A 321 -15.35 2.96 13.50
C GLU A 321 -15.71 4.43 13.76
N ASN A 322 -15.05 5.06 14.74
CA ASN A 322 -15.26 6.47 15.07
C ASN A 322 -14.68 7.40 14.00
N LEU A 323 -13.50 7.09 13.46
CA LEU A 323 -12.88 7.86 12.39
C LEU A 323 -13.68 7.79 11.08
N VAL A 324 -14.28 6.63 10.78
CA VAL A 324 -15.10 6.44 9.58
C VAL A 324 -16.44 7.18 9.67
N LYS A 325 -17.08 7.18 10.84
CA LYS A 325 -18.38 7.86 11.05
C LYS A 325 -18.25 9.36 11.25
N GLY A 326 -17.13 9.78 11.82
CA GLY A 326 -16.86 11.15 12.23
C GLY A 326 -16.97 12.06 11.05
#